data_AF-S0EC01-F1
#
_entry.id   AF-S0EC01-F1
#
_cell.length_a   1.000
_cell.length_b   1.000
_cell.length_c   1.000
_cell.angle_alpha   90.00
_cell.angle_beta   90.00
_cell.angle_gamma   90.00
#
_symmetry.space_group_name_H-M   'P 1'
#
loop_
_entity.id
_entity.type
_entity.pdbx_description
1 polymer ?
#
loop_
_entity_poly.entity_id
_entity_poly.type
_entity_poly.pdbx_seq_one_letter_code
_entity_poly.pdbx_strand_id
1 'polypeptide(L)'
;MDGTPSKIPSTHTFIKGRDQIEKFLTDKWNREHDYKLRKELFAFDDNKIAVQFWYEFRDDDGQWWRCYGLEDWTFDENGLMKKRQMSGNNVKISEEDRWFKDGVDINTVEIGPEHW
;
A
#
# COMPACT_ATOMS: atom_id res chain seq x y z
N MET A 1 -32.38 7.70 16.50
CA MET A 1 -31.15 7.27 15.82
C MET A 1 -30.31 8.52 15.65
N ASP A 2 -29.44 8.78 16.61
CA ASP A 2 -28.54 9.92 16.65
C ASP A 2 -27.43 9.69 15.62
N GLY A 3 -27.47 10.45 14.53
CA GLY A 3 -26.57 10.37 13.38
C GLY A 3 -25.14 10.83 13.67
N THR A 4 -24.54 10.37 14.77
CA THR A 4 -23.13 10.60 15.07
C THR A 4 -22.30 9.77 14.09
N PRO A 5 -21.50 10.37 13.19
CA PRO A 5 -20.65 9.59 12.30
C PRO A 5 -19.68 8.77 13.15
N SER A 6 -19.68 7.45 12.99
CA SER A 6 -18.67 6.60 13.60
C SER A 6 -17.30 7.04 13.05
N LYS A 7 -16.42 7.49 13.94
CA LYS A 7 -15.03 7.78 13.57
C LYS A 7 -14.36 6.46 13.20
N ILE A 8 -13.90 6.33 11.97
CA ILE A 8 -13.03 5.23 11.55
C ILE A 8 -11.63 5.50 12.14
N PRO A 9 -11.06 4.59 12.96
CA PRO A 9 -9.71 4.75 13.47
C PRO A 9 -8.71 4.85 12.31
N SER A 10 -7.81 5.84 12.36
CA SER A 10 -6.74 6.01 11.38
C SER A 10 -5.40 6.21 12.06
N THR A 11 -4.35 5.65 11.46
CA THR A 11 -2.97 5.85 11.87
C THR A 11 -2.25 6.72 10.85
N HIS A 12 -1.41 7.65 11.30
CA HIS A 12 -0.62 8.50 10.42
C HIS A 12 0.84 8.53 10.89
N THR A 13 1.77 8.73 9.96
CA THR A 13 3.20 8.82 10.26
C THR A 13 3.86 9.77 9.26
N PHE A 14 4.76 10.63 9.76
CA PHE A 14 5.57 11.51 8.93
C PHE A 14 7.04 11.13 9.07
N ILE A 15 7.72 10.97 7.94
CA ILE A 15 9.09 10.45 7.86
C ILE A 15 9.92 11.47 7.07
N LYS A 16 11.13 11.79 7.54
CA LYS A 16 12.03 12.75 6.89
C LYS A 16 13.46 12.21 6.83
N GLY A 17 14.03 12.22 5.63
CA GLY A 17 15.41 11.79 5.40
C GLY A 17 15.56 10.26 5.29
N ARG A 18 16.70 9.82 4.75
CA ARG A 18 16.96 8.42 4.40
C ARG A 18 16.98 7.50 5.62
N ASP A 19 17.64 7.92 6.70
CA ASP A 19 17.76 7.11 7.92
C ASP A 19 16.38 6.75 8.52
N GLN A 20 15.44 7.69 8.53
CA GLN A 20 14.08 7.42 9.03
C GLN A 20 13.28 6.54 8.05
N ILE A 21 13.52 6.68 6.74
CA ILE A 21 12.91 5.82 5.71
C ILE A 21 13.40 4.39 5.89
N GLU A 22 14.71 4.18 6.04
CA GLU A 22 15.30 2.86 6.25
C GLU A 22 14.76 2.20 7.50
N LYS A 23 14.69 2.93 8.62
CA LYS A 23 14.10 2.41 9.85
C LYS A 23 12.62 2.02 9.65
N PHE A 24 11.83 2.90 9.04
CA PHE A 24 10.42 2.63 8.79
C PHE A 24 10.20 1.39 7.92
N LEU A 25 10.97 1.25 6.84
CA LEU A 25 10.87 0.10 5.94
C LEU A 25 11.33 -1.19 6.62
N THR A 26 12.40 -1.12 7.42
CA THR A 26 12.88 -2.26 8.23
C THR A 26 11.79 -2.73 9.20
N ASP A 27 11.23 -1.80 9.97
CA ASP A 27 10.15 -2.10 10.91
C ASP A 27 8.90 -2.65 10.19
N LYS A 28 8.58 -2.14 9.00
CA LYS A 28 7.45 -2.58 8.18
C LYS A 28 7.64 -4.04 7.76
N TRP A 29 8.78 -4.38 7.17
CA TRP A 29 9.02 -5.73 6.66
C TRP A 29 9.29 -6.78 7.74
N ASN A 30 9.61 -6.35 8.96
CA ASN A 30 9.64 -7.27 10.11
C ASN A 30 8.24 -7.72 10.56
N ARG A 31 7.18 -6.95 10.25
CA ARG A 31 5.79 -7.27 10.63
C ARG A 31 4.93 -7.79 9.48
N GLU A 32 5.23 -7.36 8.26
CA GLU A 32 4.45 -7.70 7.07
C GLU A 32 5.13 -8.84 6.30
N HIS A 33 4.89 -10.06 6.75
CA HIS A 33 5.47 -11.27 6.17
C HIS A 33 4.86 -11.62 4.82
N ASP A 34 5.62 -12.29 3.97
CA ASP A 34 5.23 -12.68 2.60
C ASP A 34 4.67 -11.51 1.76
N TYR A 35 5.18 -10.31 2.00
CA TYR A 35 4.73 -9.09 1.33
C TYR A 35 4.83 -9.21 -0.20
N LYS A 36 3.69 -9.09 -0.88
CA LYS A 36 3.60 -9.02 -2.35
C LYS A 36 2.81 -7.78 -2.75
N LEU A 37 3.28 -7.05 -3.77
CA LEU A 37 2.76 -5.73 -4.12
C LEU A 37 2.57 -5.60 -5.63
N ARG A 38 1.41 -5.06 -6.03
CA ARG A 38 1.13 -4.55 -7.37
C ARG A 38 0.96 -3.04 -7.32
N LYS A 39 1.46 -2.36 -8.33
CA LYS A 39 1.26 -0.92 -8.55
C LYS A 39 0.74 -0.69 -9.95
N GLU A 40 -0.16 0.26 -10.08
CA GLU A 40 -0.70 0.70 -11.37
C GLU A 40 -0.69 2.21 -11.44
N LEU A 41 -0.27 2.73 -12.60
CA LEU A 41 -0.32 4.15 -12.87
C LEU A 41 -1.77 4.62 -12.87
N PHE A 42 -2.08 5.64 -12.08
CA PHE A 42 -3.39 6.29 -12.08
C PHE A 42 -3.37 7.55 -12.95
N ALA A 43 -2.42 8.45 -12.68
CA ALA A 43 -2.22 9.68 -13.45
C ALA A 43 -0.77 10.19 -13.29
N PHE A 44 -0.33 11.08 -14.17
CA PHE A 44 0.93 11.79 -14.02
C PHE A 44 0.84 13.20 -14.60
N ASP A 45 1.70 14.09 -14.08
CA ASP A 45 1.83 15.48 -14.50
C ASP A 45 3.25 15.97 -14.19
N ASP A 46 4.01 16.34 -15.22
CA ASP A 46 5.43 16.70 -15.14
C ASP A 46 6.27 15.73 -14.27
N ASN A 47 6.72 16.19 -13.10
CA ASN A 47 7.55 15.44 -12.16
C ASN A 47 6.72 14.74 -11.06
N LYS A 48 5.41 14.58 -11.28
CA LYS A 48 4.49 13.94 -10.33
C LYS A 48 3.85 12.70 -10.93
N ILE A 49 3.74 11.66 -10.11
CA ILE A 49 3.07 10.41 -10.48
C ILE A 49 2.11 10.05 -9.36
N ALA A 50 0.85 9.78 -9.71
CA ALA A 50 -0.13 9.15 -8.83
C ALA A 50 -0.27 7.68 -9.21
N VAL A 51 -0.23 6.81 -8.21
CA VAL A 51 -0.23 5.36 -8.36
C VAL A 51 -1.27 4.77 -7.42
N GLN A 52 -2.12 3.91 -7.95
CA GLN A 52 -2.93 3.01 -7.14
C GLN A 52 -2.13 1.73 -6.89
N PHE A 53 -2.29 1.12 -5.72
CA PHE A 53 -1.56 -0.07 -5.37
C PHE A 53 -2.38 -1.00 -4.49
N TRP A 54 -1.99 -2.27 -4.54
CA TRP A 54 -2.48 -3.30 -3.64
C TRP A 54 -1.32 -4.13 -3.17
N TYR A 55 -1.30 -4.46 -1.89
CA TYR A 55 -0.36 -5.44 -1.38
C TYR A 55 -1.02 -6.42 -0.43
N GLU A 56 -0.50 -7.63 -0.41
CA GLU A 56 -0.92 -8.70 0.49
C GLU A 56 0.24 -9.09 1.38
N PHE A 57 -0.05 -9.35 2.65
CA PHE A 57 0.90 -9.80 3.65
C PHE A 57 0.18 -10.59 4.73
N ARG A 58 0.91 -11.37 5.53
CA ARG A 58 0.41 -11.90 6.80
C ARG A 58 1.13 -11.26 7.98
N ASP A 59 0.42 -11.06 9.08
CA ASP A 59 1.01 -10.60 10.34
C ASP A 59 1.65 -11.74 11.13
N ASP A 60 2.15 -11.43 12.32
CA ASP A 60 2.81 -12.37 13.23
C ASP A 60 1.87 -13.49 13.72
N ASP A 61 0.55 -13.25 13.72
CA ASP A 61 -0.47 -14.24 14.09
C ASP A 61 -0.89 -15.12 12.89
N GLY A 62 -0.33 -14.85 11.71
CA GLY A 62 -0.64 -15.56 10.46
C GLY A 62 -1.93 -15.07 9.78
N GLN A 63 -2.55 -13.99 10.26
CA GLN A 63 -3.72 -13.40 9.59
C GLN A 63 -3.28 -12.70 8.31
N TRP A 64 -3.92 -13.05 7.19
CA TRP A 64 -3.70 -12.38 5.91
C TRP A 64 -4.46 -11.05 5.81
N TRP A 65 -3.82 -10.08 5.18
CA TRP A 65 -4.34 -8.75 4.95
C TRP A 65 -4.14 -8.36 3.49
N ARG A 66 -5.11 -7.64 2.93
CA ARG A 66 -4.95 -6.88 1.69
C ARG A 66 -5.03 -5.39 1.99
N CYS A 67 -4.02 -4.65 1.56
CA CYS A 67 -4.06 -3.20 1.54
C CYS A 67 -4.54 -2.71 0.19
N TYR A 68 -5.49 -1.78 0.20
CA TYR A 68 -5.87 -0.96 -0.96
C TYR A 68 -5.31 0.43 -0.71
N GLY A 69 -4.60 1.02 -1.66
CA GLY A 69 -4.08 2.36 -1.44
C GLY A 69 -3.74 3.15 -2.69
N LEU A 70 -3.48 4.43 -2.43
CA LEU A 70 -3.05 5.42 -3.40
C LEU A 70 -1.78 6.09 -2.86
N GLU A 71 -0.83 6.34 -3.73
CA GLU A 71 0.34 7.14 -3.41
C GLU A 71 0.66 8.14 -4.51
N ASP A 72 1.11 9.32 -4.10
CA ASP A 72 1.64 10.33 -5.00
C ASP A 72 3.12 10.58 -4.71
N TRP A 73 3.88 10.67 -5.79
CA TRP A 73 5.32 10.87 -5.80
C TRP A 73 5.62 12.18 -6.48
N THR A 74 6.58 12.93 -5.96
CA THR A 74 7.18 14.07 -6.64
C THR A 74 8.68 13.85 -6.74
N PHE A 75 9.23 13.97 -7.94
CA PHE A 75 10.63 13.71 -8.24
C PHE A 75 11.43 15.03 -8.38
N ASP A 76 12.72 14.99 -8.06
CA ASP A 76 13.65 16.08 -8.35
C ASP A 76 14.26 15.96 -9.75
N GLU A 77 15.10 16.93 -10.12
CA GLU A 77 15.77 16.99 -11.42
C GLU A 77 16.73 15.83 -11.69
N ASN A 78 17.16 15.10 -10.66
CA ASN A 78 18.02 13.94 -10.76
C ASN A 78 17.23 12.62 -10.80
N GLY A 79 15.89 12.70 -10.83
CA GLY A 79 14.99 11.54 -10.84
C GLY A 79 14.82 10.88 -9.48
N LEU A 80 15.28 11.50 -8.38
CA LEU A 80 15.07 10.97 -7.03
C LEU A 80 13.73 11.45 -6.47
N MET A 81 13.05 10.57 -5.74
CA MET A 81 11.78 10.91 -5.10
C MET A 81 12.02 11.91 -3.97
N LYS A 82 11.59 13.16 -4.17
CA LYS A 82 11.67 14.27 -3.22
C LYS A 82 10.51 14.28 -2.22
N LYS A 83 9.33 13.80 -2.64
CA LYS A 83 8.13 13.68 -1.81
C LYS A 83 7.44 12.36 -2.10
N ARG A 84 6.98 11.70 -1.04
CA ARG A 84 6.05 10.58 -1.10
C ARG A 84 4.91 10.84 -0.12
N GLN A 85 3.67 10.79 -0.60
CA GLN A 85 2.49 10.73 0.25
C GLN A 85 1.70 9.48 -0.14
N MET A 86 1.16 8.78 0.85
CA MET A 86 0.37 7.59 0.60
C MET A 86 -0.75 7.48 1.62
N SER A 87 -1.86 6.88 1.20
CA SER A 87 -2.95 6.45 2.07
C SER A 87 -3.34 5.05 1.66
N GLY A 88 -3.70 4.23 2.64
CA GLY A 88 -4.16 2.89 2.36
C GLY A 88 -4.94 2.29 3.52
N ASN A 89 -5.75 1.30 3.21
CA ASN A 89 -6.65 0.64 4.13
C ASN A 89 -6.41 -0.87 4.05
N ASN A 90 -6.13 -1.48 5.20
CA ASN A 90 -5.96 -2.91 5.32
C ASN A 90 -7.31 -3.57 5.62
N VAL A 91 -7.66 -4.59 4.86
CA VAL A 91 -8.81 -5.47 5.12
C VAL A 91 -8.32 -6.88 5.38
N LYS A 92 -8.98 -7.59 6.29
CA LYS A 92 -8.71 -9.01 6.53
C LYS A 92 -9.16 -9.81 5.31
N ILE A 93 -8.36 -10.79 4.93
CA ILE A 93 -8.70 -11.75 3.87
C ILE A 93 -8.41 -13.17 4.37
N SER A 94 -9.06 -14.16 3.78
CA SER A 94 -8.64 -15.56 3.94
C SER A 94 -7.45 -15.87 3.03
N GLU A 95 -6.84 -17.04 3.22
CA GLU A 95 -5.77 -17.49 2.32
C GLU A 95 -6.32 -17.79 0.91
N GLU A 96 -7.57 -18.25 0.83
CA GLU A 96 -8.27 -18.55 -0.42
C GLU A 96 -8.49 -17.28 -1.25
N ASP A 97 -8.84 -16.18 -0.58
CA ASP A 97 -9.14 -14.87 -1.18
C ASP A 97 -7.90 -14.19 -1.77
N ARG A 98 -6.68 -14.64 -1.46
CA ARG A 98 -5.43 -14.03 -1.93
C ARG A 98 -5.34 -13.98 -3.45
N TRP A 99 -4.82 -12.87 -3.95
CA TRP A 99 -4.49 -12.67 -5.35
C TRP A 99 -3.04 -13.00 -5.65
N PHE A 100 -2.13 -12.65 -4.75
CA PHE A 100 -0.69 -12.69 -4.99
C PHE A 100 -0.09 -13.94 -4.35
N LYS A 101 -0.54 -15.11 -4.84
CA LYS A 101 -0.02 -16.44 -4.43
C LYS A 101 1.32 -16.73 -5.11
N ASP A 102 2.11 -17.62 -4.53
CA ASP A 102 3.39 -18.00 -5.14
C ASP A 102 3.16 -18.68 -6.51
N GLY A 103 4.01 -18.32 -7.47
CA GLY A 103 3.88 -18.78 -8.87
C GLY A 103 2.86 -18.01 -9.71
N VAL A 104 2.11 -17.07 -9.14
CA VAL A 104 1.22 -16.17 -9.89
C VAL A 104 2.00 -14.94 -10.36
N ASP A 105 1.87 -14.58 -11.64
CA ASP A 105 2.32 -13.28 -12.12
C ASP A 105 1.37 -12.20 -11.61
N ILE A 106 1.87 -11.38 -10.68
CA ILE A 106 1.12 -10.33 -10.01
C ILE A 106 0.57 -9.30 -11.01
N ASN A 107 1.26 -9.08 -12.14
CA ASN A 107 0.84 -8.09 -13.13
C ASN A 107 -0.32 -8.59 -14.01
N THR A 108 -0.61 -9.89 -14.01
CA THR A 108 -1.68 -10.49 -14.83
C THR A 108 -2.94 -10.78 -14.03
N VAL A 109 -2.92 -10.62 -12.71
CA VAL A 109 -4.11 -10.77 -11.86
C VAL A 109 -5.19 -9.79 -12.32
N GLU A 110 -6.42 -10.27 -12.51
CA GLU A 110 -7.55 -9.40 -12.80
C GLU A 110 -8.11 -8.82 -11.50
N ILE A 111 -8.19 -7.48 -11.42
CA ILE A 111 -8.78 -6.76 -10.27
C ILE A 111 -10.10 -6.17 -10.76
N GLY A 112 -11.19 -6.85 -10.42
CA GLY A 112 -12.53 -6.55 -10.94
C GLY A 112 -13.15 -5.26 -10.36
N PRO A 113 -14.27 -4.79 -10.95
CA PRO A 113 -14.96 -3.56 -10.55
C PRO A 113 -15.41 -3.51 -9.09
N GLU A 114 -15.59 -4.66 -8.45
CA GLU A 114 -15.90 -4.79 -7.03
C GLU A 114 -14.75 -4.34 -6.10
N HIS A 115 -13.58 -4.05 -6.68
CA HIS A 115 -12.36 -3.62 -6.02
C HIS A 115 -11.86 -2.22 -6.44
N TRP A 116 -12.66 -1.48 -7.22
CA TRP A 116 -12.39 -0.10 -7.63
C TRP A 116 -12.96 0.93 -6.65
#